data_AF-A0AAV3XR93-F1
#
_entry.id   AF-A0AAV3XR93-F1
#
_cell.length_a   1.000
_cell.length_b   1.000
_cell.length_c   1.000
_cell.angle_alpha   90.00
_cell.angle_beta   90.00
_cell.angle_gamma   90.00
#
_symmetry.space_group_name_H-M   'P 1'
#
loop_
_entity.id
_entity.type
_entity.pdbx_description
1 polymer ?
#
loop_
_entity_poly.entity_id
_entity_poly.type
_entity_poly.pdbx_seq_one_letter_code
_entity_poly.pdbx_strand_id
1 'polypeptide(L)'
;MIDNSITFAAGITSVTLPIDIINDTVVEAAETVNLTLAANSAYTVGAANSATVNIADNDTVIAPFATTGSRSGNSSTDALLDPNVFHWNTSLNGGKITYSFLRDAAAGSYYGDETVSEVSDPVKNNVRSILTSLESSLNVDFVEVQDSATNYGVLRYMFSDGPSYTYAYYPSSNIDPRSGDVHFSSNFESDPNKSFSGSPGNFGYQSIIHETFHALGLKHPFEDSPTLLPQEDNNTNTVMTYNDDPPYAGSYAITPMAYDLRSLQYLYGANSNNSGDTTYSFSSVYGYTVNGQFNGSSTTPIKQSLWDSSGNDTLDFSSLPVGNYRFDMNPGGILTTQAAYNGSPYVDYVTEFSYSTSSFGTTLAYDTTIEKLINSPGNDEIIANAAANRFAGYTPGNFTGNDILKFTNSSDVLELSGYSLSDLTPTVSGSDLNIGLGLNGSLAIQNYYGLDGSMKIAVAGNYYTYNASTGWQVAPVPAIPAASIEKPSDGLTSTPASPYDSPFPLSPVYSSNVVNI
;
A
#
# COMPACT_ATOMS: atom_id res chain seq x y z
N MET A 1 15.39 29.68 22.77
CA MET A 1 15.57 29.86 24.23
C MET A 1 15.37 31.33 24.51
N ILE A 2 14.20 31.72 25.02
CA ILE A 2 13.97 33.09 25.47
C ILE A 2 14.58 33.18 26.87
N ASP A 3 15.46 34.14 27.10
CA ASP A 3 16.05 34.35 28.42
C ASP A 3 14.93 34.73 29.40
N ASN A 4 14.74 33.93 30.46
CA ASN A 4 13.61 34.03 31.42
C ASN A 4 13.63 35.28 32.33
N SER A 5 14.28 36.38 31.94
CA SER A 5 14.31 37.61 32.73
C SER A 5 14.51 38.87 31.88
N ILE A 6 13.71 39.91 32.13
CA ILE A 6 13.84 41.25 31.54
C ILE A 6 14.24 42.27 32.63
N THR A 7 15.10 43.23 32.31
CA THR A 7 15.62 44.23 33.27
C THR A 7 15.02 45.60 33.02
N PHE A 8 14.51 46.23 34.08
CA PHE A 8 14.05 47.62 34.07
C PHE A 8 15.16 48.54 34.58
N ALA A 9 15.50 49.58 33.83
CA ALA A 9 16.37 50.63 34.33
C ALA A 9 15.61 51.50 35.35
N ALA A 10 16.33 52.09 36.32
CA ALA A 10 15.72 52.92 37.36
C ALA A 10 14.90 54.07 36.75
N GLY A 11 13.63 54.18 37.15
CA GLY A 11 12.70 55.21 36.66
C GLY A 11 12.00 54.88 35.33
N ILE A 12 12.27 53.73 34.72
CA ILE A 12 11.56 53.27 33.52
C ILE A 12 10.34 52.46 33.92
N THR A 13 9.18 52.84 33.38
CA THR A 13 7.88 52.24 33.71
C THR A 13 7.41 51.22 32.68
N SER A 14 8.13 51.05 31.56
CA SER A 14 7.79 50.08 30.53
C SER A 14 9.01 49.56 29.78
N VAL A 15 9.02 48.27 29.43
CA VAL A 15 10.06 47.66 28.59
C VAL A 15 9.40 46.76 27.54
N THR A 16 9.90 46.83 26.32
CA THR A 16 9.47 45.96 25.23
C THR A 16 10.21 44.63 25.28
N LEU A 17 9.46 43.52 25.31
CA LEU A 17 10.00 42.18 25.09
C LEU A 17 9.75 41.77 23.64
N PRO A 18 10.78 41.63 22.78
CA PRO A 18 10.61 41.05 21.47
C PRO A 18 10.34 39.56 21.60
N ILE A 19 9.25 39.09 20.97
CA ILE A 19 8.96 37.68 20.78
C ILE A 19 9.18 37.41 19.29
N ASP A 20 10.24 36.68 18.98
CA ASP A 20 10.49 36.21 17.62
C ASP A 20 9.57 35.03 17.34
N ILE A 21 8.55 35.26 16.51
CA ILE A 21 7.69 34.19 15.99
C ILE A 21 8.40 33.60 14.78
N ILE A 22 8.49 32.27 14.74
CA ILE A 22 8.95 31.57 13.55
C ILE A 22 7.72 31.41 12.67
N ASN A 23 7.69 32.10 11.53
CA ASN A 23 6.72 31.82 10.48
C ASN A 23 7.26 30.66 9.66
N ASP A 24 6.47 29.60 9.50
CA ASP A 24 6.78 28.53 8.57
C ASP A 24 5.65 28.32 7.57
N THR A 25 5.31 27.07 7.26
CA THR A 25 4.27 26.70 6.29
C THR A 25 3.34 25.64 6.86
N VAL A 26 3.48 25.28 8.13
CA VAL A 26 2.68 24.28 8.81
C VAL A 26 1.47 24.98 9.40
N VAL A 27 0.28 24.48 9.08
CA VAL A 27 -0.94 24.99 9.69
C VAL A 27 -1.00 24.52 11.15
N GLU A 28 -1.08 25.48 12.06
CA GLU A 28 -1.00 25.24 13.50
C GLU A 28 -2.20 25.84 14.26
N ALA A 29 -2.50 25.27 15.43
CA ALA A 29 -3.49 25.88 16.31
C ALA A 29 -2.92 27.16 16.94
N ALA A 30 -3.79 28.13 17.27
CA ALA A 30 -3.36 29.36 17.92
C ALA A 30 -2.62 29.07 19.24
N GLU A 31 -1.39 29.57 19.34
CA GLU A 31 -0.56 29.42 20.53
C GLU A 31 -0.72 30.59 21.48
N THR A 32 -0.35 30.40 22.75
CA THR A 32 -0.49 31.44 23.78
C THR A 32 0.83 31.68 24.50
N VAL A 33 1.27 32.94 24.54
CA VAL A 33 2.38 33.39 25.38
C VAL A 33 1.80 34.12 26.59
N ASN A 34 2.10 33.62 27.79
CA ASN A 34 1.70 34.23 29.04
C ASN A 34 2.93 34.79 29.78
N LEU A 35 2.92 36.10 30.02
CA LEU A 35 3.98 36.82 30.74
C LEU A 35 3.44 37.24 32.11
N THR A 36 4.20 36.95 33.17
CA THR A 36 3.84 37.33 34.54
C THR A 36 5.01 38.06 35.20
N LEU A 37 4.74 39.22 35.81
CA LEU A 37 5.71 39.95 36.60
C LEU A 37 5.86 39.30 37.99
N ALA A 38 7.03 38.75 38.25
CA ALA A 38 7.38 38.22 39.57
C ALA A 38 7.60 39.37 40.58
N ALA A 39 7.12 39.18 41.81
CA ALA A 39 7.33 40.15 42.89
C ALA A 39 8.81 40.21 43.31
N ASN A 40 9.30 41.42 43.59
CA ASN A 40 10.64 41.64 44.10
C ASN A 40 10.64 42.82 45.08
N SER A 41 11.47 42.79 46.13
CA SER A 41 11.58 43.90 47.09
C SER A 41 12.04 45.23 46.48
N ALA A 42 12.63 45.21 45.28
CA ALA A 42 13.12 46.40 44.58
C ALA A 42 12.02 47.21 43.87
N TYR A 43 10.81 46.67 43.68
CA TYR A 43 9.71 47.35 42.98
C TYR A 43 8.34 46.83 43.45
N THR A 44 7.31 47.67 43.34
CA THR A 44 5.93 47.27 43.62
C THR A 44 5.22 46.88 42.33
N VAL A 45 4.77 45.63 42.21
CA VAL A 45 3.96 45.18 41.07
C VAL A 45 2.51 45.62 41.27
N GLY A 46 1.91 46.23 40.26
CA GLY A 46 0.51 46.67 40.28
C GLY A 46 -0.50 45.52 40.16
N ALA A 47 -1.79 45.86 40.20
CA ALA A 47 -2.87 44.86 40.11
C ALA A 47 -2.90 44.11 38.77
N ALA A 48 -2.48 44.75 37.67
CA ALA A 48 -2.22 44.09 36.40
C ALA A 48 -0.78 43.56 36.39
N ASN A 49 -0.61 42.27 36.69
CA ASN A 49 0.71 41.63 36.81
C ASN A 49 0.94 40.51 35.79
N SER A 50 0.00 40.28 34.87
CA SER A 50 0.16 39.36 33.76
C SER A 50 -0.37 39.95 32.45
N ALA A 51 0.21 39.49 31.35
CA ALA A 51 -0.22 39.80 30.00
C ALA A 51 -0.25 38.51 29.19
N THR A 52 -1.25 38.38 28.33
CA THR A 52 -1.41 37.23 27.44
C THR A 52 -1.43 37.72 26.00
N VAL A 53 -0.64 37.07 25.16
CA VAL A 53 -0.66 37.28 23.72
C VAL A 53 -1.02 35.97 23.06
N ASN A 54 -2.05 36.01 22.22
CA ASN A 54 -2.39 34.90 21.36
C ASN A 54 -1.62 35.09 20.05
N ILE A 55 -0.86 34.07 19.66
CA ILE A 55 -0.23 33.98 18.36
C ILE A 55 -1.24 33.27 17.46
N ALA A 56 -1.85 34.03 16.55
CA ALA A 56 -2.67 33.45 15.51
C ALA A 56 -1.75 32.96 14.39
N ASP A 57 -1.98 31.74 13.93
CA ASP A 57 -1.40 31.26 12.69
C ASP A 57 -1.91 32.14 11.53
N ASN A 58 -0.99 32.59 10.69
CA ASN A 58 -1.28 33.38 9.49
C ASN A 58 -1.16 32.56 8.21
N ASP A 59 -0.81 31.28 8.32
CA ASP A 59 -0.92 30.35 7.22
C ASP A 59 -2.40 30.05 6.98
N THR A 60 -2.76 30.13 5.71
CA THR A 60 -4.12 29.93 5.25
C THR A 60 -4.09 28.74 4.30
N VAL A 61 -5.02 27.81 4.45
CA VAL A 61 -5.24 26.77 3.44
C VAL A 61 -5.74 27.49 2.18
N ILE A 62 -4.84 27.84 1.25
CA ILE A 62 -5.20 28.46 -0.03
C ILE A 62 -4.83 27.51 -1.18
N ALA A 63 -5.90 27.02 -1.83
CA ALA A 63 -6.04 26.07 -2.95
C ALA A 63 -5.21 26.31 -4.23
N PRO A 64 -5.16 25.37 -5.20
CA PRO A 64 -5.60 23.97 -5.17
C PRO A 64 -4.40 23.03 -4.99
N PHE A 65 -4.53 22.09 -4.06
CA PHE A 65 -3.51 21.08 -3.85
C PHE A 65 -3.44 20.09 -5.02
N ALA A 66 -4.46 20.01 -5.89
CA ALA A 66 -4.46 19.09 -7.01
C ALA A 66 -3.76 19.65 -8.26
N THR A 67 -3.01 18.80 -8.95
CA THR A 67 -2.36 19.05 -10.24
C THR A 67 -2.80 17.99 -11.25
N THR A 68 -2.47 18.19 -12.53
CA THR A 68 -2.64 17.20 -13.59
C THR A 68 -1.34 16.48 -13.91
N GLY A 69 -1.44 15.23 -14.34
CA GLY A 69 -0.35 14.43 -14.87
C GLY A 69 -0.50 14.13 -16.36
N SER A 70 0.43 13.32 -16.88
CA SER A 70 0.27 12.65 -18.17
C SER A 70 -0.15 11.20 -17.97
N ARG A 71 -0.66 10.56 -19.02
CA ARG A 71 -0.84 9.10 -19.08
C ARG A 71 0.51 8.39 -19.00
N SER A 72 0.52 7.22 -18.37
CA SER A 72 1.69 6.35 -18.17
C SER A 72 2.11 5.64 -19.46
N GLY A 73 1.16 5.40 -20.37
CA GLY A 73 1.33 4.55 -21.54
C GLY A 73 1.17 3.05 -21.24
N ASN A 74 0.97 2.68 -19.98
CA ASN A 74 0.58 1.33 -19.57
C ASN A 74 -0.95 1.24 -19.53
N SER A 75 -1.54 0.25 -20.21
CA SER A 75 -2.99 0.14 -20.36
C SER A 75 -3.73 -0.11 -19.04
N SER A 76 -3.18 -0.92 -18.13
CA SER A 76 -3.87 -1.22 -16.86
C SER A 76 -3.78 -0.06 -15.88
N THR A 77 -2.66 0.66 -15.85
CA THR A 77 -2.53 1.92 -15.11
C THR A 77 -3.44 3.00 -15.69
N ASP A 78 -3.35 3.27 -17.00
CA ASP A 78 -4.12 4.34 -17.61
C ASP A 78 -5.63 4.09 -17.53
N ALA A 79 -6.08 2.83 -17.51
CA ALA A 79 -7.48 2.49 -17.31
C ALA A 79 -8.02 2.87 -15.93
N LEU A 80 -7.16 3.12 -14.94
CA LEU A 80 -7.55 3.56 -13.61
C LEU A 80 -7.30 5.05 -13.36
N LEU A 81 -6.60 5.77 -14.24
CA LEU A 81 -6.39 7.21 -14.07
C LEU A 81 -7.56 8.01 -14.66
N ASP A 82 -8.05 9.02 -13.93
CA ASP A 82 -9.00 10.03 -14.43
C ASP A 82 -8.56 10.59 -15.81
N PRO A 83 -9.50 10.94 -16.73
CA PRO A 83 -9.22 11.59 -18.01
C PRO A 83 -8.16 12.69 -18.01
N ASN A 84 -8.15 13.52 -16.97
CA ASN A 84 -7.22 14.64 -16.81
C ASN A 84 -6.04 14.31 -15.89
N VAL A 85 -5.99 13.09 -15.35
CA VAL A 85 -4.96 12.58 -14.43
C VAL A 85 -4.81 13.53 -13.23
N PHE A 86 -5.94 13.99 -12.68
CA PHE A 86 -5.94 14.81 -11.48
C PHE A 86 -5.44 14.01 -10.27
N HIS A 87 -4.53 14.59 -9.51
CA HIS A 87 -3.97 14.02 -8.29
C HIS A 87 -3.48 15.13 -7.37
N TRP A 88 -3.29 14.81 -6.10
CA TRP A 88 -2.75 15.77 -5.13
C TRP A 88 -1.24 16.02 -5.35
N ASN A 89 -0.84 17.28 -5.37
CA ASN A 89 0.53 17.73 -5.58
C ASN A 89 1.32 17.69 -4.27
N THR A 90 1.73 16.48 -3.89
CA THR A 90 2.49 16.23 -2.65
C THR A 90 3.82 16.96 -2.59
N SER A 91 4.41 17.35 -3.73
CA SER A 91 5.66 18.13 -3.76
C SER A 91 5.53 19.52 -3.12
N LEU A 92 4.33 20.09 -3.08
CA LEU A 92 4.08 21.40 -2.47
C LEU A 92 3.88 21.33 -0.96
N ASN A 93 3.62 20.15 -0.41
CA ASN A 93 3.36 19.95 1.02
C ASN A 93 4.35 18.95 1.66
N GLY A 94 5.58 18.90 1.13
CA GLY A 94 6.66 18.07 1.68
C GLY A 94 6.35 16.57 1.70
N GLY A 95 5.60 16.06 0.72
CA GLY A 95 5.20 14.66 0.64
C GLY A 95 3.88 14.33 1.35
N LYS A 96 3.18 15.31 1.94
CA LYS A 96 2.02 15.05 2.80
C LYS A 96 0.68 15.18 2.09
N ILE A 97 -0.27 14.31 2.41
CA ILE A 97 -1.71 14.48 2.13
C ILE A 97 -2.43 14.56 3.48
N THR A 98 -3.11 15.66 3.76
CA THR A 98 -3.85 15.81 5.01
C THR A 98 -5.24 15.18 4.91
N TYR A 99 -5.70 14.56 5.99
CA TYR A 99 -7.06 14.05 6.08
C TYR A 99 -7.74 14.49 7.38
N SER A 100 -9.06 14.57 7.38
CA SER A 100 -9.85 14.84 8.57
C SER A 100 -11.18 14.09 8.57
N PHE A 101 -11.79 14.00 9.74
CA PHE A 101 -13.14 13.49 9.92
C PHE A 101 -14.05 14.67 10.24
N LEU A 102 -15.09 14.89 9.43
CA LEU A 102 -16.06 15.95 9.69
C LEU A 102 -16.58 15.83 11.13
N ARG A 103 -16.57 16.94 11.87
CA ARG A 103 -17.15 16.98 13.22
C ARG A 103 -18.57 17.48 13.20
N ASP A 104 -19.42 16.97 14.08
CA ASP A 104 -20.81 17.43 14.19
C ASP A 104 -20.91 18.95 14.44
N ALA A 105 -19.94 19.52 15.18
CA ALA A 105 -19.86 20.96 15.42
C ALA A 105 -19.57 21.78 14.15
N ALA A 106 -18.97 21.17 13.12
CA ALA A 106 -18.67 21.79 11.83
C ALA A 106 -19.70 21.45 10.74
N ALA A 107 -20.59 20.47 10.98
CA ALA A 107 -21.57 19.99 10.00
C ALA A 107 -22.44 21.11 9.40
N GLY A 108 -22.88 22.07 10.22
CA GLY A 108 -23.70 23.20 9.75
C GLY A 108 -22.95 24.22 8.87
N SER A 109 -21.64 24.08 8.70
CA SER A 109 -20.79 24.89 7.82
C SER A 109 -20.28 24.10 6.61
N TYR A 110 -20.78 22.89 6.38
CA TYR A 110 -20.46 22.12 5.19
C TYR A 110 -20.93 22.86 3.94
N TYR A 111 -20.08 22.85 2.91
CA TYR A 111 -20.25 23.65 1.69
C TYR A 111 -20.97 22.89 0.56
N GLY A 112 -21.18 21.58 0.71
CA GLY A 112 -21.98 20.78 -0.21
C GLY A 112 -23.49 20.93 0.05
N ASP A 113 -24.29 20.27 -0.80
CA ASP A 113 -25.75 20.35 -0.73
C ASP A 113 -26.34 19.36 0.30
N GLU A 114 -25.54 18.40 0.76
CA GLU A 114 -25.92 17.33 1.67
C GLU A 114 -26.00 17.76 3.14
N THR A 115 -26.88 17.09 3.89
CA THR A 115 -26.80 17.07 5.36
C THR A 115 -25.71 16.07 5.75
N VAL A 116 -24.70 16.55 6.48
CA VAL A 116 -23.55 15.74 6.89
C VAL A 116 -23.48 15.54 8.40
N SER A 117 -22.81 14.48 8.83
CA SER A 117 -22.52 14.22 10.23
C SER A 117 -21.19 13.48 10.41
N GLU A 118 -20.68 13.50 11.64
CA GLU A 118 -19.45 12.82 12.00
C GLU A 118 -19.57 11.30 11.84
N VAL A 119 -18.51 10.67 11.32
CA VAL A 119 -18.42 9.21 11.24
C VAL A 119 -18.15 8.59 12.61
N SER A 120 -18.51 7.32 12.79
CA SER A 120 -18.28 6.60 14.05
C SER A 120 -16.78 6.34 14.28
N ASP A 121 -16.34 6.21 15.55
CA ASP A 121 -14.94 5.93 15.86
C ASP A 121 -14.39 4.63 15.21
N PRO A 122 -15.15 3.53 15.09
CA PRO A 122 -14.72 2.38 14.30
C PRO A 122 -14.44 2.72 12.82
N VAL A 123 -15.26 3.54 12.17
CA VAL A 123 -15.01 4.00 10.80
C VAL A 123 -13.72 4.82 10.73
N LYS A 124 -13.50 5.74 11.69
CA LYS A 124 -12.25 6.50 11.78
C LYS A 124 -11.02 5.60 11.91
N ASN A 125 -11.12 4.55 12.72
CA ASN A 125 -10.03 3.60 12.90
C ASN A 125 -9.75 2.77 11.64
N ASN A 126 -10.80 2.39 10.90
CA ASN A 126 -10.64 1.73 9.61
C ASN A 126 -9.94 2.65 8.60
N VAL A 127 -10.38 3.90 8.46
CA VAL A 127 -9.72 4.91 7.58
C VAL A 127 -8.26 5.08 7.95
N ARG A 128 -7.94 5.31 9.23
CA ARG A 128 -6.55 5.43 9.72
C ARG A 128 -5.70 4.22 9.35
N SER A 129 -6.24 3.01 9.53
CA SER A 129 -5.54 1.76 9.23
C SER A 129 -5.28 1.61 7.74
N ILE A 130 -6.26 1.97 6.90
CA ILE A 130 -6.13 1.97 5.44
C ILE A 130 -5.05 2.95 4.99
N LEU A 131 -5.12 4.20 5.46
CA LEU A 131 -4.14 5.23 5.11
C LEU A 131 -2.72 4.85 5.58
N THR A 132 -2.58 4.35 6.81
CA THR A 132 -1.28 3.83 7.32
C THR A 132 -0.76 2.68 6.45
N SER A 133 -1.64 1.78 5.99
CA SER A 133 -1.25 0.70 5.09
C SER A 133 -0.76 1.22 3.75
N LEU A 134 -1.33 2.32 3.23
CA LEU A 134 -0.88 2.93 1.97
C LEU A 134 0.54 3.50 2.09
N GLU A 135 0.91 4.10 3.22
CA GLU A 135 2.26 4.66 3.45
C GLU A 135 3.37 3.60 3.31
N SER A 136 3.08 2.32 3.57
CA SER A 136 4.04 1.24 3.32
C SER A 136 4.38 1.05 1.84
N SER A 137 3.59 1.61 0.93
CA SER A 137 3.65 1.33 -0.50
C SER A 137 3.71 2.59 -1.38
N LEU A 138 3.26 3.73 -0.86
CA LEU A 138 3.24 5.04 -1.51
C LEU A 138 4.18 6.00 -0.80
N ASN A 139 4.90 6.81 -1.57
CA ASN A 139 5.78 7.87 -1.06
C ASN A 139 4.97 9.11 -0.64
N VAL A 140 4.06 8.90 0.32
CA VAL A 140 3.12 9.90 0.85
C VAL A 140 3.02 9.73 2.36
N ASP A 141 3.01 10.85 3.08
CA ASP A 141 2.68 10.90 4.49
C ASP A 141 1.20 11.34 4.65
N PHE A 142 0.35 10.48 5.18
CA PHE A 142 -1.05 10.82 5.48
C PHE A 142 -1.16 11.42 6.87
N VAL A 143 -1.52 12.70 6.94
CA VAL A 143 -1.52 13.47 8.20
C VAL A 143 -2.94 13.81 8.63
N GLU A 144 -3.38 13.28 9.77
CA GLU A 144 -4.65 13.67 10.36
C GLU A 144 -4.60 15.10 10.87
N VAL A 145 -5.56 15.92 10.47
CA VAL A 145 -5.75 17.28 11.00
C VAL A 145 -7.12 17.41 11.66
N GLN A 146 -7.23 18.33 12.62
CA GLN A 146 -8.50 18.56 13.31
C GLN A 146 -9.48 19.27 12.38
N ASP A 147 -10.64 18.66 12.21
CA ASP A 147 -11.75 19.24 11.44
C ASP A 147 -12.48 20.35 12.21
N SER A 148 -12.82 21.42 11.50
CA SER A 148 -13.59 22.58 11.93
C SER A 148 -14.30 23.24 10.73
N ALA A 149 -15.03 24.32 10.97
CA ALA A 149 -15.69 25.07 9.89
C ALA A 149 -14.72 25.70 8.88
N THR A 150 -13.46 25.95 9.26
CA THR A 150 -12.48 26.70 8.45
C THR A 150 -11.14 26.00 8.29
N ASN A 151 -10.96 24.83 8.92
CA ASN A 151 -9.75 24.03 8.83
C ASN A 151 -10.14 22.55 8.77
N TYR A 152 -9.70 21.86 7.72
CA TYR A 152 -10.01 20.45 7.44
C TYR A 152 -8.95 19.89 6.47
N GLY A 153 -8.83 18.57 6.41
CA GLY A 153 -7.91 17.89 5.50
C GLY A 153 -8.40 17.98 4.05
N VAL A 154 -7.49 17.76 3.09
CA VAL A 154 -7.87 17.66 1.67
C VAL A 154 -8.65 16.38 1.39
N LEU A 155 -8.45 15.34 2.20
CA LEU A 155 -9.37 14.20 2.28
C LEU A 155 -10.29 14.40 3.47
N ARG A 156 -11.60 14.44 3.25
CA ARG A 156 -12.57 14.70 4.34
C ARG A 156 -13.64 13.63 4.39
N TYR A 157 -13.66 12.86 5.46
CA TYR A 157 -14.57 11.73 5.62
C TYR A 157 -15.79 12.10 6.44
N MET A 158 -16.99 11.77 5.96
CA MET A 158 -18.26 12.11 6.63
C MET A 158 -19.37 11.10 6.33
N PHE A 159 -20.36 11.03 7.22
CA PHE A 159 -21.68 10.50 6.84
C PHE A 159 -22.48 11.61 6.16
N SER A 160 -23.36 11.24 5.24
CA SER A 160 -24.29 12.19 4.61
C SER A 160 -25.57 11.54 4.11
N ASP A 161 -26.59 12.36 3.83
CA ASP A 161 -27.89 11.94 3.30
C ASP A 161 -27.93 11.85 1.75
N GLY A 162 -26.86 12.25 1.06
CA GLY A 162 -26.74 12.21 -0.40
C GLY A 162 -26.58 10.80 -1.01
N PRO A 163 -25.59 9.98 -0.61
CA PRO A 163 -25.28 8.72 -1.29
C PRO A 163 -26.34 7.64 -1.07
N SER A 164 -26.60 6.85 -2.11
CA SER A 164 -27.36 5.59 -2.00
C SER A 164 -26.60 4.54 -1.18
N TYR A 165 -25.27 4.53 -1.28
CA TYR A 165 -24.38 3.76 -0.42
C TYR A 165 -23.14 4.59 -0.03
N THR A 166 -22.31 4.97 -1.00
CA THR A 166 -21.17 5.88 -0.81
C THR A 166 -20.76 6.52 -2.14
N TYR A 167 -20.01 7.62 -2.10
CA TYR A 167 -19.28 8.20 -3.24
C TYR A 167 -18.15 9.11 -2.71
N ALA A 168 -17.20 9.48 -3.58
CA ALA A 168 -16.19 10.49 -3.30
C ALA A 168 -16.02 11.48 -4.45
N TYR A 169 -15.49 12.65 -4.13
CA TYR A 169 -15.09 13.66 -5.12
C TYR A 169 -13.61 13.51 -5.46
N TYR A 170 -13.30 13.48 -6.76
CA TYR A 170 -11.92 13.48 -7.25
C TYR A 170 -11.12 14.70 -6.80
N PRO A 171 -9.78 14.62 -6.78
CA PRO A 171 -8.93 15.81 -6.84
C PRO A 171 -9.32 16.67 -8.06
N SER A 172 -9.32 18.00 -7.90
CA SER A 172 -9.65 18.92 -8.99
C SER A 172 -8.78 20.16 -8.92
N SER A 173 -8.31 20.61 -10.09
CA SER A 173 -7.56 21.88 -10.21
C SER A 173 -8.46 23.12 -10.12
N ASN A 174 -9.77 22.95 -10.19
CA ASN A 174 -10.71 24.03 -9.90
C ASN A 174 -10.85 24.19 -8.38
N ILE A 175 -11.17 25.41 -7.91
CA ILE A 175 -11.50 25.64 -6.50
C ILE A 175 -12.92 25.10 -6.24
N ASP A 176 -13.06 23.78 -6.24
CA ASP A 176 -14.23 23.08 -5.70
C ASP A 176 -13.86 22.60 -4.28
N PRO A 177 -14.46 23.19 -3.23
CA PRO A 177 -14.13 22.83 -1.86
C PRO A 177 -14.47 21.38 -1.53
N ARG A 178 -15.31 20.70 -2.34
CA ARG A 178 -15.67 19.29 -2.16
C ARG A 178 -14.60 18.32 -2.63
N SER A 179 -13.58 18.79 -3.35
CA SER A 179 -12.53 17.91 -3.88
C SER A 179 -11.87 17.11 -2.75
N GLY A 180 -11.90 15.77 -2.85
CA GLY A 180 -11.39 14.86 -1.81
C GLY A 180 -12.36 14.52 -0.69
N ASP A 181 -13.59 15.06 -0.71
CA ASP A 181 -14.62 14.65 0.24
C ASP A 181 -15.10 13.22 -0.06
N VAL A 182 -15.26 12.44 1.00
CA VAL A 182 -15.69 11.04 0.98
C VAL A 182 -16.96 10.89 1.80
N HIS A 183 -18.04 10.49 1.13
CA HIS A 183 -19.39 10.46 1.68
C HIS A 183 -19.88 9.04 1.88
N PHE A 184 -20.22 8.69 3.13
CA PHE A 184 -20.82 7.40 3.48
C PHE A 184 -22.30 7.57 3.83
N SER A 185 -23.13 6.57 3.49
CA SER A 185 -24.52 6.52 3.94
C SER A 185 -24.60 5.87 5.33
N SER A 186 -25.01 6.63 6.35
CA SER A 186 -25.15 6.10 7.72
C SER A 186 -26.20 4.99 7.86
N ASN A 187 -27.04 4.79 6.85
CA ASN A 187 -28.11 3.78 6.84
C ASN A 187 -27.58 2.33 6.86
N PHE A 188 -26.31 2.11 6.53
CA PHE A 188 -25.71 0.78 6.44
C PHE A 188 -24.90 0.39 7.67
N GLU A 189 -24.73 1.27 8.65
CA GLU A 189 -23.92 0.97 9.84
C GLU A 189 -24.47 -0.18 10.70
N SER A 190 -25.78 -0.46 10.60
CA SER A 190 -26.40 -1.61 11.26
C SER A 190 -26.36 -2.90 10.43
N ASP A 191 -25.93 -2.86 9.16
CA ASP A 191 -25.83 -4.04 8.30
C ASP A 191 -24.48 -4.75 8.53
N PRO A 192 -24.47 -5.98 9.06
CA PRO A 192 -23.23 -6.69 9.36
C PRO A 192 -22.37 -6.99 8.14
N ASN A 193 -22.92 -6.92 6.92
CA ASN A 193 -22.20 -7.22 5.68
C ASN A 193 -21.80 -5.97 4.90
N LYS A 194 -22.35 -4.80 5.22
CA LYS A 194 -22.17 -3.54 4.46
C LYS A 194 -21.71 -2.36 5.31
N SER A 195 -21.65 -2.52 6.63
CA SER A 195 -21.24 -1.46 7.53
C SER A 195 -19.79 -1.04 7.30
N PHE A 196 -19.55 0.27 7.27
CA PHE A 196 -18.21 0.85 7.14
C PHE A 196 -17.40 0.65 8.43
N SER A 197 -18.06 0.44 9.56
CA SER A 197 -17.43 0.00 10.82
C SER A 197 -17.11 -1.50 10.87
N GLY A 198 -17.42 -2.25 9.80
CA GLY A 198 -17.05 -3.66 9.65
C GLY A 198 -15.54 -3.87 9.68
N SER A 199 -15.11 -5.04 10.14
CA SER A 199 -13.68 -5.42 10.17
C SER A 199 -13.11 -5.61 8.76
N PRO A 200 -11.76 -5.63 8.60
CA PRO A 200 -11.11 -5.98 7.35
C PRO A 200 -11.69 -7.26 6.73
N GLY A 201 -11.97 -7.22 5.43
CA GLY A 201 -12.63 -8.31 4.70
C GLY A 201 -14.16 -8.20 4.66
N ASN A 202 -14.72 -7.08 5.14
CA ASN A 202 -16.12 -6.70 4.95
C ASN A 202 -16.28 -5.78 3.72
N PHE A 203 -17.45 -5.79 3.09
CA PHE A 203 -17.74 -4.92 1.94
C PHE A 203 -17.56 -3.44 2.30
N GLY A 204 -18.08 -2.99 3.45
CA GLY A 204 -17.94 -1.59 3.87
C GLY A 204 -16.49 -1.18 4.10
N TYR A 205 -15.63 -2.10 4.57
CA TYR A 205 -14.19 -1.83 4.67
C TYR A 205 -13.55 -1.61 3.30
N GLN A 206 -13.85 -2.49 2.33
CA GLN A 206 -13.35 -2.33 0.96
C GLN A 206 -13.89 -1.06 0.30
N SER A 207 -15.14 -0.67 0.57
CA SER A 207 -15.71 0.57 0.05
C SER A 207 -15.01 1.82 0.60
N ILE A 208 -14.51 1.80 1.85
CA ILE A 208 -13.64 2.90 2.32
C ILE A 208 -12.37 2.99 1.46
N ILE A 209 -11.76 1.85 1.11
CA ILE A 209 -10.58 1.81 0.23
C ILE A 209 -10.93 2.40 -1.14
N HIS A 210 -12.02 1.91 -1.75
CA HIS A 210 -12.52 2.34 -3.06
C HIS A 210 -12.73 3.85 -3.14
N GLU A 211 -13.48 4.42 -2.20
CA GLU A 211 -13.79 5.84 -2.22
C GLU A 211 -12.58 6.71 -1.87
N THR A 212 -11.68 6.20 -1.01
CA THR A 212 -10.38 6.86 -0.79
C THR A 212 -9.58 6.91 -2.08
N PHE A 213 -9.65 5.90 -2.94
CA PHE A 213 -8.92 5.89 -4.20
C PHE A 213 -9.51 6.85 -5.23
N HIS A 214 -10.83 7.03 -5.28
CA HIS A 214 -11.46 8.13 -6.00
C HIS A 214 -10.95 9.50 -5.52
N ALA A 215 -10.95 9.71 -4.19
CA ALA A 215 -10.42 10.93 -3.58
C ALA A 215 -8.91 11.13 -3.79
N LEU A 216 -8.18 10.07 -4.18
CA LEU A 216 -6.77 10.09 -4.60
C LEU A 216 -6.59 10.16 -6.12
N GLY A 217 -7.65 10.15 -6.93
CA GLY A 217 -7.58 10.37 -8.38
C GLY A 217 -7.76 9.12 -9.26
N LEU A 218 -8.08 7.96 -8.69
CA LEU A 218 -8.40 6.78 -9.50
C LEU A 218 -9.87 6.78 -9.93
N LYS A 219 -10.13 6.43 -11.18
CA LYS A 219 -11.48 6.20 -11.72
C LYS A 219 -11.84 4.72 -11.73
N HIS A 220 -13.12 4.44 -11.96
CA HIS A 220 -13.55 3.09 -12.30
C HIS A 220 -12.88 2.61 -13.62
N PRO A 221 -12.53 1.32 -13.73
CA PRO A 221 -11.82 0.77 -14.88
C PRO A 221 -12.67 0.66 -16.15
N PHE A 222 -13.99 0.83 -16.05
CA PHE A 222 -14.95 0.70 -17.14
C PHE A 222 -15.52 2.04 -17.63
N GLU A 223 -15.34 3.12 -16.86
CA GLU A 223 -15.74 4.48 -17.24
C GLU A 223 -14.61 5.14 -18.03
N ASP A 224 -14.94 6.08 -18.93
CA ASP A 224 -14.02 6.95 -19.69
C ASP A 224 -12.73 6.31 -20.27
N SER A 225 -12.51 6.42 -21.57
CA SER A 225 -11.34 5.82 -22.21
C SER A 225 -10.00 6.34 -21.64
N PRO A 226 -8.98 5.47 -21.42
CA PRO A 226 -8.99 4.02 -21.68
C PRO A 226 -9.68 3.20 -20.56
N THR A 227 -10.10 1.98 -20.89
CA THR A 227 -10.76 1.04 -19.97
C THR A 227 -9.99 -0.29 -19.92
N LEU A 228 -10.18 -1.07 -18.86
CA LEU A 228 -9.66 -2.43 -18.79
C LEU A 228 -10.38 -3.36 -19.77
N LEU A 229 -9.73 -4.46 -20.15
CA LEU A 229 -10.43 -5.57 -20.79
C LEU A 229 -11.41 -6.20 -19.80
N PRO A 230 -12.57 -6.72 -20.24
CA PRO A 230 -13.57 -7.31 -19.35
C PRO A 230 -13.04 -8.43 -18.43
N GLN A 231 -12.03 -9.18 -18.86
CA GLN A 231 -11.40 -10.25 -18.07
C GLN A 231 -10.45 -9.71 -16.99
N GLU A 232 -9.99 -8.47 -17.13
CA GLU A 232 -9.09 -7.80 -16.20
C GLU A 232 -9.83 -6.89 -15.22
N ASP A 233 -11.03 -6.43 -15.57
CA ASP A 233 -11.92 -5.68 -14.69
C ASP A 233 -12.53 -6.60 -13.63
N ASN A 234 -11.79 -6.84 -12.56
CA ASN A 234 -12.24 -7.67 -11.43
C ASN A 234 -11.47 -7.33 -10.16
N ASN A 235 -12.02 -7.74 -9.02
CA ASN A 235 -11.50 -7.37 -7.69
C ASN A 235 -10.26 -8.15 -7.24
N THR A 236 -9.69 -9.03 -8.08
CA THR A 236 -8.31 -9.49 -7.87
C THR A 236 -7.30 -8.47 -8.40
N ASN A 237 -7.68 -7.68 -9.41
CA ASN A 237 -6.79 -6.71 -10.04
C ASN A 237 -6.95 -5.31 -9.44
N THR A 238 -8.19 -4.87 -9.18
CA THR A 238 -8.49 -3.51 -8.71
C THR A 238 -9.72 -3.50 -7.80
N VAL A 239 -9.67 -2.77 -6.68
CA VAL A 239 -10.87 -2.50 -5.86
C VAL A 239 -11.82 -1.51 -6.52
N MET A 240 -11.40 -0.83 -7.60
CA MET A 240 -12.21 0.13 -8.36
C MET A 240 -13.20 -0.55 -9.30
N THR A 241 -13.22 -1.88 -9.40
CA THR A 241 -14.22 -2.59 -10.19
C THR A 241 -15.61 -2.49 -9.56
N TYR A 242 -16.66 -2.61 -10.37
CA TYR A 242 -18.03 -2.92 -9.90
C TYR A 242 -18.38 -4.39 -10.08
N ASN A 243 -17.50 -5.18 -10.70
CA ASN A 243 -17.72 -6.59 -11.00
C ASN A 243 -17.64 -7.48 -9.75
N ASP A 244 -17.64 -6.91 -8.55
CA ASP A 244 -17.73 -7.58 -7.26
C ASP A 244 -19.01 -7.25 -6.45
N ASP A 245 -19.89 -6.40 -7.01
CA ASP A 245 -21.18 -6.07 -6.40
C ASP A 245 -22.05 -7.33 -6.24
N PRO A 246 -22.74 -7.53 -5.09
CA PRO A 246 -23.37 -8.81 -4.79
C PRO A 246 -24.41 -9.30 -5.82
N PRO A 247 -24.54 -10.63 -5.98
CA PRO A 247 -23.79 -11.63 -5.23
C PRO A 247 -22.51 -12.00 -6.00
N TYR A 248 -21.35 -11.66 -5.43
CA TYR A 248 -20.00 -12.19 -5.69
C TYR A 248 -19.07 -11.45 -6.66
N ALA A 249 -17.83 -11.26 -6.18
CA ALA A 249 -16.61 -11.76 -6.83
C ALA A 249 -15.57 -12.25 -5.80
N GLY A 250 -15.90 -13.28 -5.03
CA GLY A 250 -15.02 -13.81 -3.99
C GLY A 250 -14.96 -12.95 -2.73
N SER A 251 -13.85 -13.05 -2.00
CA SER A 251 -13.58 -12.30 -0.78
C SER A 251 -13.17 -10.86 -1.06
N TYR A 252 -13.50 -9.96 -0.12
CA TYR A 252 -13.16 -8.55 -0.20
C TYR A 252 -11.68 -8.28 0.09
N ALA A 253 -11.18 -7.22 -0.54
CA ALA A 253 -9.82 -6.72 -0.36
C ALA A 253 -9.68 -5.91 0.95
N ILE A 254 -8.50 -5.98 1.55
CA ILE A 254 -8.15 -5.20 2.75
C ILE A 254 -7.01 -4.19 2.50
N THR A 255 -6.43 -4.22 1.30
CA THR A 255 -5.38 -3.32 0.80
C THR A 255 -5.76 -2.90 -0.63
N PRO A 256 -5.05 -1.94 -1.26
CA PRO A 256 -5.05 -1.85 -2.71
C PRO A 256 -4.75 -3.21 -3.36
N MET A 257 -5.37 -3.48 -4.50
CA MET A 257 -5.00 -4.59 -5.38
C MET A 257 -3.90 -4.15 -6.36
N ALA A 258 -3.29 -5.10 -7.07
CA ALA A 258 -2.06 -4.84 -7.84
C ALA A 258 -2.18 -3.69 -8.86
N TYR A 259 -3.34 -3.51 -9.50
CA TYR A 259 -3.54 -2.43 -10.49
C TYR A 259 -3.77 -1.09 -9.79
N ASP A 260 -4.44 -1.10 -8.64
CA ASP A 260 -4.62 0.10 -7.81
C ASP A 260 -3.26 0.60 -7.33
N LEU A 261 -2.45 -0.29 -6.78
CA LEU A 261 -1.16 0.08 -6.22
C LEU A 261 -0.23 0.62 -7.30
N ARG A 262 -0.14 -0.05 -8.45
CA ARG A 262 0.64 0.46 -9.60
C ARG A 262 0.19 1.86 -10.01
N SER A 263 -1.12 2.11 -10.04
CA SER A 263 -1.68 3.40 -10.46
C SER A 263 -1.45 4.51 -9.43
N LEU A 264 -1.59 4.19 -8.14
CA LEU A 264 -1.27 5.12 -7.06
C LEU A 264 0.23 5.40 -6.97
N GLN A 265 1.09 4.40 -7.18
CA GLN A 265 2.55 4.58 -7.25
C GLN A 265 2.94 5.41 -8.47
N TYR A 266 2.21 5.31 -9.58
CA TYR A 266 2.41 6.20 -10.72
C TYR A 266 2.08 7.66 -10.39
N LEU A 267 0.98 7.91 -9.67
CA LEU A 267 0.56 9.26 -9.26
C LEU A 267 1.46 9.87 -8.17
N TYR A 268 1.83 9.08 -7.17
CA TYR A 268 2.40 9.57 -5.92
C TYR A 268 3.84 9.09 -5.64
N GLY A 269 4.32 8.13 -6.42
CA GLY A 269 5.62 7.49 -6.25
C GLY A 269 5.56 6.29 -5.31
N ALA A 270 6.39 5.29 -5.56
CA ALA A 270 6.53 4.13 -4.69
C ALA A 270 7.42 4.42 -3.47
N ASN A 271 7.01 3.92 -2.31
CA ASN A 271 7.84 3.96 -1.10
C ASN A 271 8.89 2.84 -1.11
N SER A 272 10.05 3.11 -0.51
CA SER A 272 11.01 2.07 -0.16
C SER A 272 10.46 1.31 1.05
N ASN A 273 10.19 0.02 0.87
CA ASN A 273 9.63 -0.84 1.90
C ASN A 273 10.27 -2.22 1.81
N ASN A 274 10.70 -2.73 2.95
CA ASN A 274 11.40 -4.02 3.07
C ASN A 274 12.60 -4.15 2.10
N SER A 275 13.31 -3.05 1.81
CA SER A 275 14.34 -2.95 0.75
C SER A 275 15.61 -3.80 0.89
N GLY A 276 15.69 -4.70 1.88
CA GLY A 276 16.74 -5.70 1.99
C GLY A 276 16.16 -7.11 1.88
N ASP A 277 17.00 -8.14 1.93
CA ASP A 277 16.55 -9.53 1.85
C ASP A 277 15.45 -9.84 2.88
N THR A 278 14.22 -10.01 2.41
CA THR A 278 13.05 -10.14 3.27
C THR A 278 12.42 -11.52 3.14
N THR A 279 11.98 -12.09 4.27
CA THR A 279 11.22 -13.36 4.29
C THR A 279 9.78 -13.10 4.73
N TYR A 280 8.85 -13.53 3.89
CA TYR A 280 7.42 -13.50 4.12
C TYR A 280 6.93 -14.91 4.46
N SER A 281 6.65 -15.18 5.74
CA SER A 281 6.24 -16.50 6.20
C SER A 281 4.71 -16.63 6.22
N PHE A 282 4.16 -17.47 5.35
CA PHE A 282 2.73 -17.66 5.18
C PHE A 282 2.17 -18.73 6.12
N SER A 283 1.08 -18.38 6.79
CA SER A 283 0.26 -19.29 7.61
C SER A 283 -1.07 -19.65 6.93
N SER A 284 -1.48 -18.82 5.95
CA SER A 284 -2.52 -19.06 4.96
C SER A 284 -2.12 -18.30 3.69
N VAL A 285 -2.73 -18.56 2.53
CA VAL A 285 -2.45 -17.80 1.29
C VAL A 285 -2.91 -16.33 1.33
N TYR A 286 -3.56 -15.91 2.42
CA TYR A 286 -4.05 -14.56 2.67
C TYR A 286 -3.61 -14.05 4.06
N GLY A 287 -2.54 -14.62 4.63
CA GLY A 287 -2.06 -14.32 5.97
C GLY A 287 -0.59 -14.67 6.16
N TYR A 288 0.28 -13.66 6.23
CA TYR A 288 1.73 -13.82 6.31
C TYR A 288 2.35 -12.97 7.43
N THR A 289 3.51 -13.39 7.92
CA THR A 289 4.31 -12.64 8.89
C THR A 289 5.59 -12.13 8.21
N VAL A 290 5.92 -10.87 8.43
CA VAL A 290 7.17 -10.24 8.00
C VAL A 290 7.65 -9.34 9.14
N ASN A 291 8.95 -9.35 9.44
CA ASN A 291 9.55 -8.56 10.54
C ASN A 291 8.83 -8.70 11.90
N GLY A 292 8.26 -9.88 12.17
CA GLY A 292 7.51 -10.17 13.40
C GLY A 292 6.07 -9.62 13.44
N GLN A 293 5.62 -8.95 12.37
CA GLN A 293 4.25 -8.44 12.23
C GLN A 293 3.43 -9.35 11.32
N PHE A 294 2.24 -9.72 11.78
CA PHE A 294 1.26 -10.46 11.00
C PHE A 294 0.43 -9.49 10.12
N ASN A 295 0.26 -9.84 8.85
CA ASN A 295 -0.54 -9.13 7.87
C ASN A 295 -1.57 -10.08 7.25
N GLY A 296 -2.78 -9.58 6.99
CA GLY A 296 -3.87 -10.36 6.43
C GLY A 296 -4.79 -10.95 7.49
N SER A 297 -5.24 -12.19 7.28
CA SER A 297 -6.21 -12.86 8.14
C SER A 297 -5.88 -14.33 8.37
N SER A 298 -6.17 -14.81 9.58
CA SER A 298 -6.00 -16.22 9.96
C SER A 298 -7.28 -17.03 9.85
N THR A 299 -8.44 -16.38 9.81
CA THR A 299 -9.75 -17.06 9.88
C THR A 299 -10.66 -16.75 8.71
N THR A 300 -10.55 -15.55 8.14
CA THR A 300 -11.45 -15.06 7.10
C THR A 300 -10.67 -14.96 5.79
N PRO A 301 -11.04 -15.70 4.73
CA PRO A 301 -10.41 -15.51 3.42
C PRO A 301 -10.61 -14.08 2.95
N ILE A 302 -9.51 -13.42 2.54
CA ILE A 302 -9.47 -12.04 2.07
C ILE A 302 -8.60 -11.93 0.81
N LYS A 303 -8.67 -10.78 0.15
CA LYS A 303 -7.71 -10.36 -0.87
C LYS A 303 -6.78 -9.29 -0.33
N GLN A 304 -5.52 -9.34 -0.74
CA GLN A 304 -4.54 -8.32 -0.41
C GLN A 304 -3.41 -8.29 -1.45
N SER A 305 -2.56 -7.29 -1.38
CA SER A 305 -1.32 -7.19 -2.17
C SER A 305 -0.10 -7.10 -1.26
N LEU A 306 0.99 -7.72 -1.70
CA LEU A 306 2.31 -7.63 -1.09
C LEU A 306 3.19 -6.69 -1.93
N TRP A 307 3.75 -5.67 -1.27
CA TRP A 307 4.73 -4.76 -1.84
C TRP A 307 6.09 -4.97 -1.18
N ASP A 308 7.09 -5.26 -2.00
CA ASP A 308 8.51 -5.23 -1.64
C ASP A 308 9.23 -4.38 -2.68
N SER A 309 10.10 -3.48 -2.22
CA SER A 309 10.76 -2.51 -3.08
C SER A 309 12.10 -2.97 -3.64
N SER A 310 12.81 -3.86 -2.95
CA SER A 310 14.08 -4.42 -3.40
C SER A 310 14.59 -5.49 -2.44
N GLY A 311 15.42 -6.39 -2.92
CA GLY A 311 16.04 -7.40 -2.06
C GLY A 311 16.23 -8.70 -2.82
N ASN A 312 16.67 -9.72 -2.09
CA ASN A 312 16.56 -11.12 -2.51
C ASN A 312 15.55 -11.81 -1.59
N ASP A 313 14.29 -11.79 -2.01
CA ASP A 313 13.14 -12.00 -1.15
C ASP A 313 12.62 -13.43 -1.22
N THR A 314 12.08 -13.88 -0.09
CA THR A 314 11.63 -15.26 0.10
C THR A 314 10.16 -15.30 0.47
N LEU A 315 9.36 -16.00 -0.33
CA LEU A 315 8.05 -16.48 0.07
C LEU A 315 8.21 -17.84 0.74
N ASP A 316 7.88 -17.92 2.03
CA ASP A 316 7.98 -19.15 2.81
C ASP A 316 6.61 -19.75 3.11
N PHE A 317 6.29 -20.84 2.42
CA PHE A 317 5.02 -21.58 2.56
C PHE A 317 5.15 -22.84 3.41
N SER A 318 6.29 -23.07 4.05
CA SER A 318 6.56 -24.30 4.82
C SER A 318 5.58 -24.56 5.96
N SER A 319 4.90 -23.51 6.44
CA SER A 319 3.90 -23.57 7.53
C SER A 319 2.47 -23.71 7.05
N LEU A 320 2.21 -23.74 5.74
CA LEU A 320 0.87 -23.99 5.22
C LEU A 320 0.40 -25.43 5.51
N PRO A 321 -0.90 -25.66 5.72
CA PRO A 321 -1.43 -27.01 5.83
C PRO A 321 -1.29 -27.77 4.50
N VAL A 322 -1.22 -29.10 4.55
CA VAL A 322 -1.25 -29.95 3.35
C VAL A 322 -2.48 -29.59 2.51
N GLY A 323 -2.26 -29.20 1.25
CA GLY A 323 -3.30 -28.69 0.36
C GLY A 323 -2.89 -28.75 -1.10
N ASN A 324 -3.64 -28.05 -1.97
CA ASN A 324 -3.25 -27.85 -3.36
C ASN A 324 -3.14 -26.34 -3.62
N TYR A 325 -1.91 -25.86 -3.79
CA TYR A 325 -1.65 -24.43 -3.90
C TYR A 325 -1.21 -24.03 -5.29
N ARG A 326 -1.37 -22.73 -5.55
CA ARG A 326 -0.96 -22.06 -6.76
C ARG A 326 -0.17 -20.82 -6.36
N PHE A 327 1.11 -20.80 -6.70
CA PHE A 327 2.03 -19.73 -6.37
C PHE A 327 2.57 -19.12 -7.67
N ASP A 328 2.00 -17.99 -8.07
CA ASP A 328 2.50 -17.20 -9.19
C ASP A 328 3.46 -16.12 -8.70
N MET A 329 4.75 -16.29 -8.98
CA MET A 329 5.80 -15.37 -8.49
C MET A 329 5.97 -14.14 -9.38
N ASN A 330 5.21 -14.01 -10.49
CA ASN A 330 5.32 -12.84 -11.36
C ASN A 330 4.77 -11.59 -10.65
N PRO A 331 5.28 -10.40 -10.97
CA PRO A 331 4.61 -9.15 -10.62
C PRO A 331 3.17 -9.16 -11.15
N GLY A 332 2.19 -8.85 -10.29
CA GLY A 332 0.75 -9.00 -10.56
C GLY A 332 0.21 -10.42 -10.40
N GLY A 333 1.07 -11.42 -10.17
CA GLY A 333 0.70 -12.80 -9.91
C GLY A 333 -0.01 -12.97 -8.57
N ILE A 334 -0.83 -14.03 -8.44
CA ILE A 334 -1.56 -14.34 -7.21
C ILE A 334 -1.07 -15.63 -6.55
N LEU A 335 -0.89 -15.55 -5.23
CA LEU A 335 -0.65 -16.64 -4.31
C LEU A 335 -1.99 -17.09 -3.73
N THR A 336 -2.45 -18.29 -4.09
CA THR A 336 -3.77 -18.80 -3.70
C THR A 336 -3.84 -20.33 -3.69
N THR A 337 -5.01 -20.90 -3.47
CA THR A 337 -5.24 -22.34 -3.67
C THR A 337 -5.63 -22.61 -5.12
N GLN A 338 -5.32 -23.79 -5.66
CA GLN A 338 -5.71 -24.14 -7.03
C GLN A 338 -7.22 -24.06 -7.25
N ALA A 339 -8.02 -24.39 -6.22
CA ALA A 339 -9.48 -24.29 -6.28
C ALA A 339 -10.00 -22.85 -6.25
N ALA A 340 -9.28 -21.94 -5.59
CA ALA A 340 -9.66 -20.53 -5.50
C ALA A 340 -9.20 -19.73 -6.73
N TYR A 341 -8.16 -20.17 -7.43
CA TYR A 341 -7.72 -19.52 -8.67
C TYR A 341 -8.80 -19.61 -9.75
N ASN A 342 -9.31 -18.46 -10.20
CA ASN A 342 -10.48 -18.36 -11.08
C ASN A 342 -11.71 -19.15 -10.58
N GLY A 343 -11.84 -19.29 -9.24
CA GLY A 343 -12.89 -20.06 -8.60
C GLY A 343 -14.18 -19.28 -8.35
N SER A 344 -14.19 -17.96 -8.57
CA SER A 344 -15.35 -17.10 -8.39
C SER A 344 -15.81 -16.53 -9.73
N PRO A 345 -17.02 -16.89 -10.23
CA PRO A 345 -17.56 -16.28 -11.43
C PRO A 345 -18.02 -14.84 -11.13
N TYR A 346 -17.95 -13.98 -12.14
CA TYR A 346 -18.56 -12.65 -12.12
C TYR A 346 -19.16 -12.34 -13.49
N VAL A 347 -20.07 -11.37 -13.52
CA VAL A 347 -20.64 -10.82 -14.76
C VAL A 347 -20.06 -9.45 -14.96
N ASP A 348 -19.44 -9.23 -16.11
CA ASP A 348 -18.86 -7.93 -16.45
C ASP A 348 -19.95 -6.85 -16.56
N TYR A 349 -19.73 -5.72 -15.88
CA TYR A 349 -20.68 -4.63 -15.70
C TYR A 349 -21.11 -4.00 -17.04
N VAL A 350 -20.20 -3.97 -18.02
CA VAL A 350 -20.45 -3.33 -19.32
C VAL A 350 -20.98 -4.30 -20.36
N THR A 351 -20.33 -5.46 -20.50
CA THR A 351 -20.61 -6.43 -21.58
C THR A 351 -21.65 -7.48 -21.20
N GLU A 352 -21.95 -7.62 -19.91
CA GLU A 352 -22.83 -8.65 -19.35
C GLU A 352 -22.36 -10.10 -19.63
N PHE A 353 -21.09 -10.29 -20.03
CA PHE A 353 -20.49 -11.60 -20.21
C PHE A 353 -19.91 -12.15 -18.91
N SER A 354 -19.93 -13.47 -18.75
CA SER A 354 -19.39 -14.13 -17.57
C SER A 354 -17.90 -14.40 -17.71
N TYR A 355 -17.16 -14.06 -16.66
CA TYR A 355 -15.74 -14.35 -16.50
C TYR A 355 -15.49 -14.98 -15.14
N SER A 356 -14.24 -15.12 -14.75
CA SER A 356 -13.87 -15.67 -13.45
C SER A 356 -12.67 -14.94 -12.88
N THR A 357 -12.68 -14.77 -11.57
CA THR A 357 -11.59 -14.19 -10.81
C THR A 357 -11.25 -15.12 -9.65
N SER A 358 -10.10 -14.88 -9.03
CA SER A 358 -9.69 -15.65 -7.87
C SER A 358 -10.57 -15.35 -6.67
N SER A 359 -10.92 -16.38 -5.89
CA SER A 359 -11.83 -16.21 -4.74
C SER A 359 -11.18 -15.46 -3.58
N PHE A 360 -9.89 -15.66 -3.33
CA PHE A 360 -9.11 -15.02 -2.27
C PHE A 360 -7.62 -15.26 -2.52
N GLY A 361 -6.74 -14.56 -1.80
CA GLY A 361 -5.30 -14.76 -1.88
C GLY A 361 -4.51 -13.47 -1.71
N THR A 362 -3.20 -13.58 -1.92
CA THR A 362 -2.26 -12.45 -1.87
C THR A 362 -1.69 -12.24 -3.26
N THR A 363 -1.90 -11.08 -3.86
CA THR A 363 -1.21 -10.70 -5.11
C THR A 363 0.18 -10.16 -4.80
N LEU A 364 1.11 -10.33 -5.72
CA LEU A 364 2.36 -9.59 -5.71
C LEU A 364 2.12 -8.29 -6.49
N ALA A 365 2.42 -7.14 -5.87
CA ALA A 365 2.33 -5.87 -6.56
C ALA A 365 3.21 -5.85 -7.82
N TYR A 366 2.89 -4.99 -8.78
CA TYR A 366 3.81 -4.74 -9.89
C TYR A 366 5.12 -4.16 -9.35
N ASP A 367 6.22 -4.43 -10.03
CA ASP A 367 7.59 -4.06 -9.66
C ASP A 367 8.14 -4.73 -8.38
N THR A 368 7.34 -5.50 -7.65
CA THR A 368 7.82 -6.48 -6.66
C THR A 368 8.46 -7.67 -7.38
N THR A 369 9.75 -7.93 -7.13
CA THR A 369 10.41 -9.16 -7.58
C THR A 369 10.61 -10.09 -6.40
N ILE A 370 10.27 -11.36 -6.55
CA ILE A 370 10.54 -12.41 -5.56
C ILE A 370 11.48 -13.43 -6.17
N GLU A 371 12.62 -13.66 -5.52
CA GLU A 371 13.67 -14.53 -6.03
C GLU A 371 13.52 -15.95 -5.49
N LYS A 372 12.99 -16.14 -4.28
CA LYS A 372 12.97 -17.43 -3.60
C LYS A 372 11.59 -17.85 -3.13
N LEU A 373 11.32 -19.14 -3.27
CA LEU A 373 10.14 -19.80 -2.73
C LEU A 373 10.55 -21.02 -1.92
N ILE A 374 10.06 -21.13 -0.69
CA ILE A 374 10.13 -22.35 0.14
C ILE A 374 8.77 -23.03 0.07
N ASN A 375 8.77 -24.26 -0.43
CA ASN A 375 7.59 -25.03 -0.75
C ASN A 375 6.70 -25.34 0.47
N SER A 376 5.41 -25.60 0.22
CA SER A 376 4.51 -26.13 1.24
C SER A 376 4.63 -27.66 1.36
N PRO A 377 3.95 -28.26 2.36
CA PRO A 377 3.76 -29.72 2.44
C PRO A 377 2.72 -30.28 1.44
N GLY A 378 2.06 -29.42 0.66
CA GLY A 378 0.97 -29.74 -0.28
C GLY A 378 1.45 -30.09 -1.69
N ASN A 379 0.50 -30.20 -2.64
CA ASN A 379 0.80 -30.30 -4.08
C ASN A 379 0.74 -28.90 -4.68
N ASP A 380 1.88 -28.38 -5.12
CA ASP A 380 2.01 -26.97 -5.43
C ASP A 380 2.23 -26.75 -6.93
N GLU A 381 1.44 -25.86 -7.51
CA GLU A 381 1.69 -25.33 -8.85
C GLU A 381 2.44 -24.01 -8.69
N ILE A 382 3.73 -24.02 -9.00
CA ILE A 382 4.62 -22.87 -8.87
C ILE A 382 4.96 -22.34 -10.25
N ILE A 383 4.75 -21.04 -10.46
CA ILE A 383 5.18 -20.34 -11.67
C ILE A 383 6.34 -19.42 -11.32
N ALA A 384 7.47 -19.67 -11.98
CA ALA A 384 8.64 -18.82 -11.96
C ALA A 384 8.34 -17.43 -12.55
N ASN A 385 9.10 -16.43 -12.12
CA ASN A 385 9.12 -15.13 -12.76
C ASN A 385 10.38 -14.98 -13.62
N ALA A 386 10.63 -13.78 -14.14
CA ALA A 386 11.77 -13.54 -15.02
C ALA A 386 13.12 -13.48 -14.29
N ALA A 387 13.14 -13.42 -12.96
CA ALA A 387 14.36 -13.39 -12.17
C ALA A 387 15.03 -14.78 -12.13
N ALA A 388 16.23 -14.85 -11.55
CA ALA A 388 16.90 -16.12 -11.30
C ALA A 388 16.32 -16.78 -10.04
N ASN A 389 15.28 -17.60 -10.19
CA ASN A 389 14.53 -18.12 -9.06
C ASN A 389 15.26 -19.24 -8.29
N ARG A 390 14.91 -19.38 -7.01
CA ARG A 390 15.33 -20.46 -6.11
C ARG A 390 14.10 -21.16 -5.54
N PHE A 391 13.99 -22.46 -5.78
CA PHE A 391 12.90 -23.29 -5.25
C PHE A 391 13.45 -24.24 -4.19
N ALA A 392 12.97 -24.12 -2.95
CA ALA A 392 13.48 -24.86 -1.79
C ALA A 392 12.33 -25.52 -1.00
N GLY A 393 12.64 -26.14 0.14
CA GLY A 393 11.65 -26.80 1.02
C GLY A 393 11.65 -28.33 0.89
N TYR A 394 12.32 -28.87 -0.12
CA TYR A 394 12.45 -30.31 -0.37
C TYR A 394 13.51 -30.95 0.53
N THR A 395 13.09 -31.46 1.69
CA THR A 395 13.98 -32.10 2.67
C THR A 395 13.63 -33.58 2.85
N PRO A 396 14.61 -34.51 2.84
CA PRO A 396 14.34 -35.91 3.12
C PRO A 396 13.61 -36.12 4.45
N GLY A 397 12.51 -36.88 4.42
CA GLY A 397 11.69 -37.20 5.58
C GLY A 397 10.45 -36.29 5.73
N ASN A 398 10.38 -35.20 4.96
CA ASN A 398 9.19 -34.36 4.87
C ASN A 398 8.48 -34.65 3.55
N PHE A 399 7.19 -34.98 3.61
CA PHE A 399 6.38 -35.08 2.41
C PHE A 399 6.03 -33.68 1.91
N THR A 400 6.31 -33.41 0.64
CA THR A 400 6.09 -32.10 -0.02
C THR A 400 5.18 -32.23 -1.23
N GLY A 401 4.32 -33.25 -1.27
CA GLY A 401 3.37 -33.45 -2.37
C GLY A 401 3.99 -33.70 -3.74
N ASN A 402 3.14 -33.57 -4.76
CA ASN A 402 3.51 -33.68 -6.17
C ASN A 402 3.43 -32.29 -6.80
N ASP A 403 4.57 -31.63 -6.89
CA ASP A 403 4.63 -30.24 -7.32
C ASP A 403 4.87 -30.12 -8.82
N ILE A 404 4.49 -28.98 -9.35
CA ILE A 404 4.70 -28.60 -10.75
C ILE A 404 5.42 -27.26 -10.77
N LEU A 405 6.61 -27.22 -11.36
CA LEU A 405 7.35 -25.99 -11.64
C LEU A 405 7.15 -25.60 -13.11
N LYS A 406 6.69 -24.37 -13.36
CA LYS A 406 6.39 -23.85 -14.69
C LYS A 406 7.24 -22.63 -15.02
N PHE A 407 7.48 -22.46 -16.32
CA PHE A 407 8.21 -21.31 -16.88
C PHE A 407 9.62 -21.11 -16.31
N THR A 408 10.23 -22.21 -15.83
CA THR A 408 11.64 -22.17 -15.38
C THR A 408 12.58 -22.09 -16.57
N ASN A 409 13.76 -21.53 -16.34
CA ASN A 409 14.82 -21.36 -17.33
C ASN A 409 16.19 -21.72 -16.74
N SER A 410 17.24 -21.59 -17.54
CA SER A 410 18.62 -21.96 -17.16
C SER A 410 19.24 -21.15 -16.00
N SER A 411 18.65 -20.03 -15.60
CA SER A 411 19.07 -19.21 -14.45
C SER A 411 18.53 -19.73 -13.12
N ASP A 412 17.46 -20.51 -13.16
CA ASP A 412 16.77 -20.99 -11.97
C ASP A 412 17.50 -22.16 -11.32
N VAL A 413 17.19 -22.38 -10.04
CA VAL A 413 17.72 -23.49 -9.26
C VAL A 413 16.63 -24.14 -8.42
N LEU A 414 16.53 -25.46 -8.55
CA LEU A 414 15.84 -26.31 -7.59
C LEU A 414 16.82 -26.79 -6.51
N GLU A 415 16.55 -26.46 -5.26
CA GLU A 415 17.34 -26.82 -4.08
C GLU A 415 16.78 -28.08 -3.41
N LEU A 416 17.43 -29.22 -3.66
CA LEU A 416 17.09 -30.51 -3.02
C LEU A 416 18.06 -30.79 -1.87
N SER A 417 18.04 -29.89 -0.88
CA SER A 417 18.92 -29.95 0.28
C SER A 417 18.75 -31.26 1.05
N GLY A 418 19.85 -31.99 1.27
CA GLY A 418 19.86 -33.26 1.99
C GLY A 418 19.63 -34.51 1.13
N TYR A 419 19.20 -34.37 -0.13
CA TYR A 419 19.17 -35.48 -1.08
C TYR A 419 20.56 -35.77 -1.66
N SER A 420 20.75 -37.02 -2.08
CA SER A 420 21.83 -37.48 -2.97
C SER A 420 21.26 -37.81 -4.35
N LEU A 421 22.08 -37.82 -5.40
CA LEU A 421 21.59 -38.17 -6.76
C LEU A 421 20.96 -39.57 -6.85
N SER A 422 21.38 -40.50 -5.98
CA SER A 422 20.81 -41.85 -5.88
C SER A 422 19.39 -41.88 -5.34
N ASP A 423 18.98 -40.84 -4.63
CA ASP A 423 17.66 -40.73 -4.03
C ASP A 423 16.62 -40.20 -5.03
N LEU A 424 17.09 -39.66 -6.16
CA LEU A 424 16.28 -39.03 -7.19
C LEU A 424 15.97 -40.02 -8.30
N THR A 425 14.70 -40.14 -8.66
CA THR A 425 14.26 -40.98 -9.79
C THR A 425 13.76 -40.10 -10.95
N PRO A 426 14.65 -39.62 -11.82
CA PRO A 426 14.29 -38.78 -12.96
C PRO A 426 13.60 -39.61 -14.05
N THR A 427 12.54 -39.05 -14.63
CA THR A 427 11.86 -39.57 -15.82
C THR A 427 11.56 -38.41 -16.77
N VAL A 428 11.69 -38.66 -18.08
CA VAL A 428 11.47 -37.64 -19.10
C VAL A 428 10.17 -37.92 -19.84
N SER A 429 9.32 -36.90 -19.97
CA SER A 429 8.07 -36.98 -20.70
C SER A 429 7.95 -35.78 -21.63
N GLY A 430 8.18 -35.98 -22.93
CA GLY A 430 8.24 -34.88 -23.88
C GLY A 430 9.38 -33.91 -23.54
N SER A 431 9.05 -32.63 -23.35
CA SER A 431 9.98 -31.57 -22.91
C SER A 431 10.12 -31.47 -21.39
N ASP A 432 9.39 -32.27 -20.62
CA ASP A 432 9.33 -32.17 -19.17
C ASP A 432 10.29 -33.14 -18.49
N LEU A 433 10.82 -32.73 -17.33
CA LEU A 433 11.59 -33.58 -16.43
C LEU A 433 10.78 -33.79 -15.15
N ASN A 434 10.42 -35.04 -14.86
CA ASN A 434 9.80 -35.42 -13.60
C ASN A 434 10.85 -36.07 -12.68
N ILE A 435 10.95 -35.62 -11.45
CA ILE A 435 11.89 -36.14 -10.45
C ILE A 435 11.09 -36.70 -9.29
N GLY A 436 11.12 -38.02 -9.11
CA GLY A 436 10.61 -38.63 -7.89
C GLY A 436 11.58 -38.43 -6.72
N LEU A 437 11.03 -38.10 -5.55
CA LEU A 437 11.76 -37.87 -4.30
C LEU A 437 11.58 -39.04 -3.30
N GLY A 438 11.37 -40.25 -3.81
CA GLY A 438 11.04 -41.42 -3.01
C GLY A 438 9.64 -41.35 -2.41
N LEU A 439 9.54 -41.52 -1.08
CA LEU A 439 8.27 -41.42 -0.36
C LEU A 439 7.83 -39.98 -0.08
N ASN A 440 8.68 -39.00 -0.40
CA ASN A 440 8.48 -37.61 0.00
C ASN A 440 7.74 -36.78 -1.06
N GLY A 441 7.39 -37.39 -2.20
CA GLY A 441 6.67 -36.71 -3.28
C GLY A 441 7.41 -36.72 -4.62
N SER A 442 7.07 -35.77 -5.48
CA SER A 442 7.70 -35.60 -6.79
C SER A 442 7.66 -34.15 -7.27
N LEU A 443 8.53 -33.81 -8.21
CA LEU A 443 8.46 -32.56 -8.96
C LEU A 443 8.32 -32.82 -10.45
N ALA A 444 7.38 -32.15 -11.10
CA ALA A 444 7.28 -32.03 -12.54
C ALA A 444 7.81 -30.67 -12.99
N ILE A 445 8.96 -30.63 -13.64
CA ILE A 445 9.55 -29.40 -14.20
C ILE A 445 9.13 -29.30 -15.66
N GLN A 446 8.16 -28.43 -15.93
CA GLN A 446 7.63 -28.24 -17.28
C GLN A 446 8.63 -27.53 -18.18
N ASN A 447 8.70 -27.98 -19.43
CA ASN A 447 9.59 -27.44 -20.46
C ASN A 447 11.07 -27.40 -20.07
N TYR A 448 11.52 -28.31 -19.22
CA TYR A 448 12.92 -28.45 -18.81
C TYR A 448 13.91 -28.53 -19.98
N TYR A 449 13.51 -29.16 -21.10
CA TYR A 449 14.31 -29.26 -22.33
C TYR A 449 13.91 -28.24 -23.40
N GLY A 450 13.20 -27.18 -23.01
CA GLY A 450 12.75 -26.10 -23.88
C GLY A 450 13.87 -25.16 -24.33
N LEU A 451 13.47 -24.11 -25.07
CA LEU A 451 14.40 -23.13 -25.65
C LEU A 451 15.08 -22.25 -24.59
N ASP A 452 14.44 -22.05 -23.45
CA ASP A 452 14.92 -21.22 -22.34
C ASP A 452 16.03 -21.90 -21.51
N GLY A 453 16.34 -23.14 -21.86
CA GLY A 453 17.39 -23.96 -21.27
C GLY A 453 16.98 -24.60 -19.95
N SER A 454 17.74 -25.62 -19.57
CA SER A 454 17.43 -26.45 -18.40
C SER A 454 17.79 -25.77 -17.09
N MET A 455 16.81 -25.70 -16.18
CA MET A 455 17.02 -25.32 -14.78
C MET A 455 18.11 -26.18 -14.13
N LYS A 456 18.87 -25.58 -13.22
CA LYS A 456 19.89 -26.30 -12.45
C LYS A 456 19.27 -26.96 -11.22
N ILE A 457 19.79 -28.11 -10.84
CA ILE A 457 19.31 -28.88 -9.68
C ILE A 457 20.48 -28.99 -8.70
N ALA A 458 20.32 -28.38 -7.53
CA ALA A 458 21.32 -28.37 -6.47
C ALA A 458 21.15 -29.58 -5.55
N VAL A 459 22.17 -30.43 -5.46
CA VAL A 459 22.18 -31.67 -4.69
C VAL A 459 23.54 -31.83 -4.02
N ALA A 460 23.56 -32.06 -2.71
CA ALA A 460 24.79 -32.25 -1.92
C ALA A 460 25.89 -31.19 -2.21
N GLY A 461 25.50 -29.91 -2.30
CA GLY A 461 26.43 -28.78 -2.53
C GLY A 461 26.96 -28.64 -3.96
N ASN A 462 26.46 -29.42 -4.91
CA ASN A 462 26.83 -29.36 -6.33
C ASN A 462 25.60 -29.06 -7.20
N TYR A 463 25.82 -28.56 -8.42
CA TYR A 463 24.76 -28.25 -9.38
C TYR A 463 24.78 -29.22 -10.53
N TYR A 464 23.60 -29.63 -10.98
CA TYR A 464 23.44 -30.58 -12.07
C TYR A 464 22.36 -30.16 -13.06
N THR A 465 22.50 -30.62 -14.29
CA THR A 465 21.40 -30.74 -15.26
C THR A 465 21.19 -32.22 -15.57
N TYR A 466 19.96 -32.62 -15.93
CA TYR A 466 19.70 -34.00 -16.32
C TYR A 466 19.63 -34.14 -17.84
N ASN A 467 20.38 -35.08 -18.40
CA ASN A 467 20.31 -35.43 -19.82
C ASN A 467 19.66 -36.80 -19.99
N ALA A 468 18.63 -36.91 -20.83
CA ALA A 468 17.86 -38.14 -21.01
C ALA A 468 18.70 -39.37 -21.45
N SER A 469 19.82 -39.15 -22.15
CA SER A 469 20.67 -40.24 -22.67
C SER A 469 21.88 -40.54 -21.79
N THR A 470 22.40 -39.53 -21.09
CA THR A 470 23.68 -39.62 -20.34
C THR A 470 23.52 -39.46 -18.83
N GLY A 471 22.30 -39.19 -18.35
CA GLY A 471 21.99 -39.00 -16.94
C GLY A 471 22.41 -37.63 -16.40
N TRP A 472 22.65 -37.56 -15.09
CA TRP A 472 23.08 -36.34 -14.40
C TRP A 472 24.42 -35.83 -14.92
N GLN A 473 24.46 -34.57 -15.33
CA GLN A 473 25.65 -33.85 -15.78
C GLN A 473 25.97 -32.74 -14.80
N VAL A 474 27.24 -32.58 -14.44
CA VAL A 474 27.68 -31.46 -13.61
C VAL A 474 27.45 -30.15 -14.36
N ALA A 475 26.83 -29.19 -13.67
CA ALA A 475 26.56 -27.85 -14.18
C ALA A 475 27.44 -26.82 -13.43
N PRO A 476 27.77 -25.69 -14.08
CA PRO A 476 28.47 -24.61 -13.42
C PRO A 476 27.61 -24.02 -12.30
N VAL A 477 28.27 -23.43 -11.31
CA VAL A 477 27.61 -22.67 -10.24
C VAL A 477 26.76 -21.56 -10.90
N PRO A 478 25.46 -21.48 -10.59
CA PRO A 478 24.60 -20.41 -11.09
C PRO A 478 25.08 -19.06 -10.57
N ALA A 479 24.81 -18.01 -11.34
CA ALA A 479 24.92 -16.66 -10.81
C ALA A 479 24.02 -16.53 -9.57
N ILE A 480 24.50 -15.79 -8.57
CA ILE A 480 23.67 -15.38 -7.42
C ILE A 480 22.52 -14.54 -7.99
N PRO A 481 21.27 -14.74 -7.53
CA PRO A 481 20.18 -13.85 -7.94
C PRO A 481 20.61 -12.42 -7.66
N ALA A 482 20.60 -11.57 -8.68
CA ALA A 482 20.81 -10.16 -8.45
C ALA A 482 19.60 -9.67 -7.66
N ALA A 483 19.83 -8.96 -6.55
CA ALA A 483 18.76 -8.25 -5.88
C ALA A 483 18.10 -7.31 -6.91
N SER A 484 16.78 -7.21 -6.84
CA SER A 484 16.03 -6.22 -7.61
C SER A 484 16.58 -4.82 -7.29
N ILE A 485 16.76 -4.00 -8.35
CA ILE A 485 17.29 -2.64 -8.24
C ILE A 485 16.08 -1.69 -8.16
N GLU A 486 16.13 -0.74 -7.22
CA GLU A 486 15.06 0.20 -6.86
C GLU A 486 14.23 0.82 -8.02
N LYS A 487 12.93 0.94 -7.71
CA LYS A 487 11.84 1.84 -8.18
C LYS A 487 11.16 1.60 -9.55
N PRO A 488 9.83 1.78 -9.62
CA PRO A 488 9.13 1.97 -10.89
C PRO A 488 9.74 3.17 -11.63
N SER A 489 10.22 2.93 -12.85
CA SER A 489 10.88 3.95 -13.66
C SER A 489 9.92 5.00 -14.26
N ASP A 490 8.62 4.91 -13.96
CA ASP A 490 7.55 5.60 -14.68
C ASP A 490 6.71 6.59 -13.84
N GLY A 491 6.90 6.70 -12.53
CA GLY A 491 6.09 7.60 -11.68
C GLY A 491 6.20 9.09 -12.06
N LEU A 492 5.06 9.81 -12.00
CA LEU A 492 4.96 11.27 -12.22
C LEU A 492 5.81 12.07 -11.23
N THR A 493 6.00 11.52 -10.03
CA THR A 493 6.85 12.07 -8.97
C THR A 493 8.21 11.35 -8.93
N SER A 494 8.93 11.31 -10.05
CA SER A 494 10.35 10.87 -10.08
C SER A 494 11.30 11.86 -9.39
N THR A 495 10.84 12.57 -8.36
CA THR A 495 11.75 13.22 -7.42
C THR A 495 12.38 12.13 -6.55
N PRO A 496 13.72 11.97 -6.56
CA PRO A 496 14.38 11.17 -5.53
C PRO A 496 13.94 11.71 -4.17
N ALA A 497 13.84 10.85 -3.17
CA ALA A 497 13.73 11.29 -1.79
C ALA A 497 14.75 12.41 -1.59
N SER A 498 14.25 13.57 -1.19
CA SER A 498 15.04 14.77 -0.94
C SER A 498 16.31 14.39 -0.15
N PRO A 499 17.53 14.66 -0.65
CA PRO A 499 18.75 14.43 0.13
C PRO A 499 18.96 15.51 1.23
N TYR A 500 17.94 16.28 1.60
CA TYR A 500 18.06 17.31 2.63
C TYR A 500 17.95 16.72 4.04
N ASP A 501 19.00 15.98 4.40
CA ASP A 501 19.45 15.84 5.78
C ASP A 501 20.66 16.77 5.96
N SER A 502 20.42 18.09 6.02
CA SER A 502 21.26 19.07 6.75
C SER A 502 20.69 20.50 6.68
N PRO A 503 20.91 21.33 7.72
CA PRO A 503 20.15 22.56 7.93
C PRO A 503 20.86 23.77 7.30
N PHE A 504 20.17 24.55 6.48
CA PHE A 504 20.63 25.89 6.09
C PHE A 504 19.47 26.89 5.98
N PRO A 505 19.77 28.19 6.15
CA PRO A 505 19.05 29.06 7.06
C PRO A 505 17.96 29.85 6.35
N LEU A 506 16.80 29.96 6.99
CA LEU A 506 15.78 30.93 6.62
C LEU A 506 16.26 32.33 7.04
N SER A 507 16.31 33.27 6.08
CA SER A 507 16.23 34.69 6.41
C SER A 507 14.77 35.03 6.68
N PRO A 508 14.39 35.52 7.88
CA PRO A 508 13.01 35.86 8.18
C PRO A 508 12.69 37.27 7.68
N VAL A 509 11.54 37.40 7.02
CA VAL A 509 10.80 38.65 7.01
C VAL A 509 10.04 38.69 8.33
N TYR A 510 10.57 39.39 9.33
CA TYR A 510 9.96 39.50 10.65
C TYR A 510 8.69 40.37 10.60
N SER A 511 7.53 39.82 10.93
CA SER A 511 6.43 40.59 11.51
C SER A 511 6.59 40.60 13.03
N SER A 512 7.21 41.64 13.57
CA SER A 512 7.36 41.80 15.02
C SER A 512 6.02 42.16 15.66
N ASN A 513 5.50 41.32 16.56
CA ASN A 513 4.48 41.73 17.51
C ASN A 513 5.14 42.24 18.79
N VAL A 514 4.81 43.47 19.18
CA VAL A 514 5.39 44.16 20.34
C VAL A 514 4.47 44.01 21.54
N VAL A 515 4.95 43.40 22.62
CA VAL A 515 4.28 43.44 23.92
C VAL A 515 4.88 44.57 24.74
N ASN A 516 4.09 45.62 24.97
CA ASN A 516 4.43 46.66 25.92
C ASN A 516 3.98 46.21 27.31
N ILE A 517 4.94 46.01 28.21
CA ILE A 517 4.72 45.75 29.63
C ILE A 517 4.97 47.03 30.40
#